data_AF-A0A9D7IUS2-F1
#
_entry.id   AF-A0A9D7IUS2-F1
#
_cell.length_a   1.000
_cell.length_b   1.000
_cell.length_c   1.000
_cell.angle_alpha   90.00
_cell.angle_beta   90.00
_cell.angle_gamma   90.00
#
_symmetry.space_group_name_H-M   'P 1'
#
loop_
_entity.id
_entity.type
_entity.pdbx_description
1 polymer ?
#
loop_
_entity_poly.entity_id
_entity_poly.type
_entity_poly.pdbx_seq_one_letter_code
_entity_poly.pdbx_strand_id
1 'polypeptide(L)'
;MPAQSFISAQKAEAITGRWDLVVQGSDGPYTSWIEVTKGSDDKLAGRFVGRFGSARPIKQIEFKDGALNFSLPPQYEMRKDDLIFSGKLTGRKLEGTTTSEAGKTITWSGVPAPALKAGKVKWGQPVQIFNGRDLAGWKLRNEKAAGCWSVEDSSMTNSKGCVDIMTEQKFMDFKLTLELKLALPKENGGQPSNSGIYLRGRHEVQVLDDYGKPAESHSMGSVYGFITPKVNAAKPAGEWQKYEITFIGRQLTVVLNGQTVIDKQEIPGITGGAIDSAEGTPGPIMLQGDHGKVWYKNLVLTPAK
;
A
#
# COMPACT_ATOMS: atom_id res chain seq x y z
N MET A 1 6.21 -7.42 -45.96
CA MET A 1 5.40 -7.56 -44.74
C MET A 1 6.02 -6.76 -43.59
N PRO A 2 5.69 -5.46 -43.42
CA PRO A 2 6.01 -4.71 -42.20
C PRO A 2 4.77 -4.22 -41.42
N ALA A 3 3.60 -4.08 -42.05
CA ALA A 3 2.45 -3.37 -41.48
C ALA A 3 1.80 -4.07 -40.27
N GLN A 4 1.80 -5.41 -40.19
CA GLN A 4 1.20 -6.15 -39.07
C GLN A 4 1.98 -6.00 -37.76
N SER A 5 3.32 -5.88 -37.83
CA SER A 5 4.18 -5.69 -36.65
C SER A 5 4.00 -4.30 -36.05
N PHE A 6 3.93 -3.25 -36.88
CA PHE A 6 3.73 -1.87 -36.43
C PHE A 6 2.34 -1.64 -35.80
N ILE A 7 1.27 -2.21 -36.35
CA ILE A 7 -0.09 -2.06 -35.81
C ILE A 7 -0.26 -2.79 -34.46
N SER A 8 0.42 -3.93 -34.28
CA SER A 8 0.41 -4.67 -33.01
C SER A 8 1.15 -3.91 -31.89
N ALA A 9 2.32 -3.33 -32.21
CA ALA A 9 3.10 -2.55 -31.26
C ALA A 9 2.35 -1.30 -30.76
N GLN A 10 1.67 -0.58 -31.66
CA GLN A 10 0.92 0.64 -31.35
C GLN A 10 -0.32 0.40 -30.46
N LYS A 11 -0.90 -0.81 -30.49
CA LYS A 11 -2.03 -1.21 -29.64
C LYS A 11 -1.58 -1.54 -28.21
N ALA A 12 -0.43 -2.20 -28.02
CA ALA A 12 0.07 -2.54 -26.69
C ALA A 12 0.57 -1.31 -25.90
N GLU A 13 1.18 -0.33 -26.57
CA GLU A 13 1.63 0.92 -25.93
C GLU A 13 0.50 1.70 -25.25
N ALA A 14 -0.74 1.57 -25.76
CA ALA A 14 -1.89 2.29 -25.21
C ALA A 14 -2.31 1.81 -23.81
N ILE A 15 -1.99 0.57 -23.45
CA ILE A 15 -2.40 -0.04 -22.17
C ILE A 15 -1.23 -0.27 -21.21
N THR A 16 0.01 -0.36 -21.72
CA THR A 16 1.20 -0.52 -20.87
C THR A 16 1.37 0.65 -19.90
N GLY A 17 1.77 0.34 -18.68
CA GLY A 17 1.90 1.31 -17.60
C GLY A 17 1.06 0.93 -16.39
N ARG A 18 0.90 1.91 -15.49
CA ARG A 18 0.23 1.75 -14.20
C ARG A 18 -1.09 2.46 -14.22
N TRP A 19 -2.11 1.86 -13.63
CA TRP A 19 -3.48 2.36 -13.64
C TRP A 19 -4.08 2.28 -12.25
N ASP A 20 -4.63 3.40 -11.84
CA ASP A 20 -5.41 3.56 -10.62
C ASP A 20 -6.85 3.16 -10.91
N LEU A 21 -7.36 2.19 -10.15
CA LEU A 21 -8.68 1.63 -10.34
C LEU A 21 -9.62 2.02 -9.18
N VAL A 22 -10.88 2.21 -9.53
CA VAL A 22 -12.00 2.32 -8.59
C VAL A 22 -13.00 1.23 -8.95
N VAL A 23 -13.26 0.34 -8.00
CA VAL A 23 -14.20 -0.78 -8.14
C VAL A 23 -15.43 -0.51 -7.29
N GLN A 24 -16.61 -0.71 -7.86
CA GLN A 24 -17.91 -0.47 -7.19
C GLN A 24 -18.32 -1.71 -6.39
N GLY A 25 -17.77 -1.84 -5.18
CA GLY A 25 -18.09 -2.93 -4.25
C GLY A 25 -19.50 -2.82 -3.65
N SER A 26 -19.99 -3.91 -3.05
CA SER A 26 -21.33 -3.96 -2.44
C SER A 26 -21.47 -3.12 -1.17
N ASP A 27 -20.38 -2.88 -0.46
CA ASP A 27 -20.29 -2.04 0.74
C ASP A 27 -19.75 -0.63 0.44
N GLY A 28 -19.62 -0.29 -0.85
CA GLY A 28 -19.12 0.99 -1.33
C GLY A 28 -17.96 0.86 -2.33
N PRO A 29 -17.58 1.98 -2.98
CA PRO A 29 -16.43 2.00 -3.85
C PRO A 29 -15.15 1.76 -3.06
N TYR A 30 -14.23 1.00 -3.64
CA TYR A 30 -12.89 0.82 -3.10
C TYR A 30 -11.85 0.97 -4.19
N THR A 31 -10.62 1.21 -3.76
CA THR A 31 -9.50 1.44 -4.66
C THR A 31 -8.72 0.15 -4.93
N SER A 32 -8.17 0.07 -6.13
CA SER A 32 -7.37 -1.04 -6.62
C SER A 32 -6.36 -0.49 -7.63
N TRP A 33 -5.40 -1.31 -8.06
CA TRP A 33 -4.35 -0.87 -8.97
C TRP A 33 -3.87 -2.02 -9.84
N ILE A 34 -3.47 -1.68 -11.07
CA ILE A 34 -2.88 -2.63 -12.02
C ILE A 34 -1.65 -2.01 -12.70
N GLU A 35 -0.62 -2.82 -12.87
CA GLU A 35 0.48 -2.54 -13.80
C GLU A 35 0.47 -3.56 -14.92
N VAL A 36 0.48 -3.04 -16.14
CA VAL A 36 0.58 -3.80 -17.38
C VAL A 36 1.96 -3.56 -17.97
N THR A 37 2.72 -4.62 -18.15
CA THR A 37 4.05 -4.60 -18.76
C THR A 37 4.03 -5.38 -20.07
N LYS A 38 4.99 -5.07 -20.94
CA LYS A 38 5.20 -5.77 -22.20
C LYS A 38 6.52 -6.51 -22.14
N GLY A 39 6.47 -7.83 -22.33
CA GLY A 39 7.64 -8.69 -22.40
C GLY A 39 8.40 -8.51 -23.72
N SER A 40 9.62 -9.07 -23.78
CA SER A 40 10.45 -9.06 -24.99
C SER A 40 9.86 -9.88 -26.15
N ASP A 41 8.90 -10.76 -25.87
CA ASP A 41 8.15 -11.57 -26.85
C ASP A 41 6.82 -10.90 -27.27
N ASP A 42 6.69 -9.59 -27.03
CA ASP A 42 5.49 -8.77 -27.23
C ASP A 42 4.26 -9.19 -26.42
N LYS A 43 4.35 -10.19 -25.54
CA LYS A 43 3.23 -10.58 -24.67
C LYS A 43 3.05 -9.62 -23.52
N LEU A 44 1.80 -9.40 -23.15
CA LEU A 44 1.47 -8.65 -21.95
C LEU A 44 1.68 -9.53 -20.71
N ALA A 45 2.20 -8.89 -19.68
CA ALA A 45 2.26 -9.40 -18.32
C ALA A 45 1.80 -8.29 -17.38
N GLY A 46 1.70 -8.60 -16.09
CA GLY A 46 1.36 -7.56 -15.13
C GLY A 46 1.14 -8.09 -13.74
N ARG A 47 0.80 -7.15 -12.86
CA ARG A 47 0.45 -7.41 -11.47
C ARG A 47 -0.69 -6.52 -11.04
N PHE A 48 -1.41 -6.98 -10.03
CA PHE A 48 -2.64 -6.36 -9.55
C PHE A 48 -2.63 -6.26 -8.02
N VAL A 49 -3.16 -5.17 -7.50
CA VAL A 49 -3.45 -4.96 -6.08
C VAL A 49 -4.95 -4.79 -5.91
N GLY A 50 -5.57 -5.65 -5.10
CA GLY A 50 -6.98 -5.57 -4.76
C GLY A 50 -7.24 -4.57 -3.62
N ARG A 51 -8.47 -4.61 -3.07
CA ARG A 51 -8.83 -3.80 -1.90
C ARG A 51 -7.91 -4.06 -0.71
N PHE A 52 -7.57 -5.33 -0.50
CA PHE A 52 -6.72 -5.82 0.56
C PHE A 52 -5.66 -6.77 -0.03
N GLY A 53 -4.67 -7.10 0.80
CA GLY A 53 -3.64 -8.04 0.42
C GLY A 53 -2.53 -7.45 -0.44
N SER A 54 -1.62 -8.32 -0.87
CA SER A 54 -0.40 -7.93 -1.56
C SER A 54 -0.58 -7.86 -3.08
N ALA A 55 0.38 -7.20 -3.76
CA ALA A 55 0.46 -7.27 -5.20
C ALA A 55 0.64 -8.73 -5.66
N ARG A 56 -0.17 -9.16 -6.63
CA ARG A 56 -0.12 -10.52 -7.18
C ARG A 56 0.08 -10.52 -8.69
N PRO A 57 0.77 -11.51 -9.25
CA PRO A 57 0.92 -11.65 -10.70
C PRO A 57 -0.44 -11.91 -11.35
N ILE A 58 -0.63 -11.34 -12.54
CA ILE A 58 -1.79 -11.62 -13.39
C ILE A 58 -1.59 -12.96 -14.09
N LYS A 59 -2.59 -13.84 -14.06
CA LYS A 59 -2.52 -15.19 -14.64
C LYS A 59 -2.61 -15.15 -16.17
N GLN A 60 -3.56 -14.38 -16.69
CA GLN A 60 -3.72 -14.14 -18.12
C GLN A 60 -4.09 -12.68 -18.34
N ILE A 61 -3.55 -12.07 -19.38
CA ILE A 61 -3.86 -10.70 -19.79
C ILE A 61 -3.82 -10.59 -21.30
N GLU A 62 -4.85 -9.96 -21.87
CA GLU A 62 -4.97 -9.70 -23.29
C GLU A 62 -5.49 -8.27 -23.49
N PHE A 63 -4.90 -7.58 -24.47
CA PHE A 63 -5.44 -6.31 -24.97
C PHE A 63 -5.67 -6.41 -26.46
N LYS A 64 -6.94 -6.41 -26.88
CA LYS A 64 -7.33 -6.60 -28.28
C LYS A 64 -8.52 -5.70 -28.61
N ASP A 65 -8.39 -4.98 -29.73
CA ASP A 65 -9.44 -4.12 -30.28
C ASP A 65 -10.05 -3.14 -29.26
N GLY A 66 -9.17 -2.59 -28.40
CA GLY A 66 -9.53 -1.64 -27.36
C GLY A 66 -10.08 -2.26 -26.08
N ALA A 67 -10.21 -3.59 -26.01
CA ALA A 67 -10.64 -4.31 -24.82
C ALA A 67 -9.46 -4.90 -24.06
N LEU A 68 -9.38 -4.62 -22.75
CA LEU A 68 -8.49 -5.26 -21.79
C LEU A 68 -9.26 -6.37 -21.07
N ASN A 69 -8.76 -7.60 -21.15
CA ASN A 69 -9.25 -8.72 -20.36
C ASN A 69 -8.10 -9.30 -19.56
N PHE A 70 -8.32 -9.56 -18.27
CA PHE A 70 -7.34 -10.24 -17.45
C PHE A 70 -7.97 -11.10 -16.36
N SER A 71 -7.23 -12.10 -15.91
CA SER A 71 -7.63 -13.00 -14.84
C SER A 71 -6.63 -13.04 -13.70
N LEU A 72 -7.15 -13.14 -12.48
CA LEU A 72 -6.35 -13.26 -11.26
C LEU A 72 -6.70 -14.59 -10.59
N PRO A 73 -5.71 -15.36 -10.13
CA PRO A 73 -5.99 -16.51 -9.29
C PRO A 73 -6.56 -16.00 -7.95
N PRO A 74 -7.47 -16.76 -7.31
CA PRO A 74 -7.91 -16.44 -5.95
C PRO A 74 -6.71 -16.39 -5.00
N GLN A 75 -6.70 -15.42 -4.09
CA GLN A 75 -5.66 -15.31 -3.07
C GLN A 75 -6.25 -15.06 -1.69
N TYR A 76 -7.15 -14.09 -1.57
CA TYR A 76 -7.80 -13.70 -0.30
C TYR A 76 -9.32 -13.80 -0.37
N GLU A 77 -9.85 -13.97 -1.57
CA GLU A 77 -11.27 -14.08 -1.82
C GLU A 77 -11.78 -15.47 -1.42
N MET A 78 -13.01 -15.56 -0.91
CA MET A 78 -13.62 -16.85 -0.51
C MET A 78 -13.91 -17.82 -1.68
N ARG A 79 -13.74 -17.35 -2.91
CA ARG A 79 -14.05 -18.10 -4.14
C ARG A 79 -12.88 -18.99 -4.58
N LYS A 80 -13.19 -20.03 -5.36
CA LYS A 80 -12.20 -20.96 -5.91
C LYS A 80 -11.83 -20.70 -7.39
N ASP A 81 -12.68 -19.98 -8.10
CA ASP A 81 -12.46 -19.64 -9.50
C ASP A 81 -11.75 -18.30 -9.65
N ASP A 82 -10.97 -18.15 -10.71
CA ASP A 82 -10.30 -16.90 -11.06
C ASP A 82 -11.26 -15.70 -11.06
N LEU A 83 -10.76 -14.55 -10.63
CA LEU A 83 -11.42 -13.28 -10.84
C LEU A 83 -11.17 -12.83 -12.28
N ILE A 84 -12.24 -12.54 -13.01
CA ILE A 84 -12.17 -12.08 -14.39
C ILE A 84 -12.48 -10.59 -14.44
N PHE A 85 -11.62 -9.83 -15.09
CA PHE A 85 -11.82 -8.41 -15.37
C PHE A 85 -11.92 -8.22 -16.88
N SER A 86 -12.93 -7.48 -17.31
CA SER A 86 -13.15 -7.11 -18.70
C SER A 86 -13.43 -5.61 -18.75
N GLY A 87 -12.67 -4.87 -19.55
CA GLY A 87 -12.86 -3.43 -19.69
C GLY A 87 -12.49 -2.93 -21.08
N LYS A 88 -12.96 -1.73 -21.41
CA LYS A 88 -12.69 -1.05 -22.67
C LYS A 88 -11.91 0.23 -22.41
N LEU A 89 -10.85 0.44 -23.19
CA LEU A 89 -10.10 1.68 -23.22
C LEU A 89 -10.77 2.66 -24.18
N THR A 90 -11.19 3.82 -23.66
CA THR A 90 -11.68 4.95 -24.46
C THR A 90 -10.88 6.20 -24.06
N GLY A 91 -10.03 6.70 -24.96
CA GLY A 91 -9.06 7.74 -24.62
C GLY A 91 -8.08 7.25 -23.56
N ARG A 92 -8.02 7.94 -22.41
CA ARG A 92 -7.19 7.56 -21.24
C ARG A 92 -8.02 6.98 -20.09
N LYS A 93 -9.17 6.40 -20.37
CA LYS A 93 -10.07 5.84 -19.36
C LYS A 93 -10.38 4.38 -19.68
N LEU A 94 -10.21 3.51 -18.70
CA LEU A 94 -10.70 2.14 -18.71
C LEU A 94 -12.04 2.09 -18.00
N GLU A 95 -13.01 1.39 -18.56
CA GLU A 95 -14.29 1.09 -17.89
C GLU A 95 -14.71 -0.33 -18.19
N GLY A 96 -15.22 -1.02 -17.18
CA GLY A 96 -15.44 -2.45 -17.31
C GLY A 96 -16.25 -3.06 -16.17
N THR A 97 -16.31 -4.37 -16.22
CA THR A 97 -16.92 -5.22 -15.20
C THR A 97 -15.92 -6.23 -14.67
N THR A 98 -16.17 -6.67 -13.44
CA THR A 98 -15.51 -7.82 -12.84
C THR A 98 -16.51 -8.57 -11.98
N THR A 99 -16.10 -9.69 -11.41
CA THR A 99 -16.91 -10.49 -10.50
C THR A 99 -16.43 -10.24 -9.07
N SER A 100 -17.34 -9.80 -8.20
CA SER A 100 -17.10 -9.67 -6.75
C SER A 100 -16.77 -11.02 -6.09
N GLU A 101 -16.32 -10.97 -4.85
CA GLU A 101 -16.12 -12.16 -4.00
C GLU A 101 -17.40 -13.00 -3.86
N ALA A 102 -18.56 -12.35 -3.81
CA ALA A 102 -19.87 -12.99 -3.73
C ALA A 102 -20.39 -13.50 -5.09
N GLY A 103 -19.57 -13.49 -6.15
CA GLY A 103 -19.95 -13.97 -7.48
C GLY A 103 -20.82 -13.00 -8.30
N LYS A 104 -21.14 -11.81 -7.77
CA LYS A 104 -21.94 -10.80 -8.49
C LYS A 104 -21.09 -9.98 -9.43
N THR A 105 -21.63 -9.62 -10.60
CA THR A 105 -21.02 -8.65 -11.51
C THR A 105 -21.04 -7.26 -10.89
N ILE A 106 -19.89 -6.61 -10.88
CA ILE A 106 -19.69 -5.24 -10.41
C ILE A 106 -18.90 -4.44 -11.45
N THR A 107 -19.00 -3.12 -11.40
CA THR A 107 -18.30 -2.23 -12.34
C THR A 107 -16.99 -1.71 -11.76
N TRP A 108 -16.07 -1.34 -12.65
CA TRP A 108 -14.85 -0.64 -12.29
C TRP A 108 -14.46 0.37 -13.37
N SER A 109 -13.70 1.36 -12.95
CA SER A 109 -13.09 2.34 -13.86
C SER A 109 -11.61 2.51 -13.51
N GLY A 110 -10.80 2.81 -14.52
CA GLY A 110 -9.37 3.03 -14.36
C GLY A 110 -8.87 4.25 -15.09
N VAL A 111 -7.90 4.94 -14.49
CA VAL A 111 -7.14 6.03 -15.12
C VAL A 111 -5.64 5.77 -14.95
N PRO A 112 -4.77 6.28 -15.83
CA PRO A 112 -3.35 6.11 -15.67
C PRO A 112 -2.86 6.74 -14.37
N ALA A 113 -2.09 5.97 -13.62
CA ALA A 113 -1.50 6.42 -12.37
C ALA A 113 -0.47 7.53 -12.65
N PRO A 114 -0.38 8.57 -11.81
CA PRO A 114 0.61 9.62 -11.98
C PRO A 114 2.03 9.06 -11.83
N ALA A 115 3.03 9.60 -12.54
CA ALA A 115 4.40 9.07 -12.47
C ALA A 115 5.12 9.39 -11.14
N LEU A 116 4.79 10.51 -10.49
CA LEU A 116 5.32 10.96 -9.18
C LEU A 116 6.84 10.77 -9.01
N LYS A 117 7.62 11.30 -9.96
CA LYS A 117 9.08 11.25 -9.91
C LYS A 117 9.61 12.04 -8.71
N ALA A 118 10.63 11.49 -8.04
CA ALA A 118 11.31 12.19 -6.97
C ALA A 118 12.07 13.41 -7.51
N GLY A 119 11.89 14.54 -6.83
CA GLY A 119 12.56 15.80 -7.13
C GLY A 119 13.49 16.25 -6.00
N LYS A 120 14.18 17.37 -6.21
CA LYS A 120 14.89 18.07 -5.13
C LYS A 120 13.86 18.76 -4.24
N VAL A 121 13.92 18.49 -2.94
CA VAL A 121 13.00 19.04 -1.94
C VAL A 121 13.77 19.95 -0.97
N LYS A 122 13.14 21.05 -0.56
CA LYS A 122 13.57 21.86 0.60
C LYS A 122 12.75 21.42 1.81
N TRP A 123 13.40 21.12 2.92
CA TRP A 123 12.72 20.63 4.11
C TRP A 123 12.13 21.76 4.97
N GLY A 124 10.94 21.49 5.51
CA GLY A 124 10.21 22.26 6.50
C GLY A 124 10.82 22.16 7.89
N GLN A 125 10.07 22.68 8.88
CA GLN A 125 10.37 22.41 10.28
C GLN A 125 9.77 21.06 10.69
N PRO A 126 10.45 20.28 11.54
CA PRO A 126 9.88 19.08 12.12
C PRO A 126 8.63 19.40 12.96
N VAL A 127 7.62 18.55 12.83
CA VAL A 127 6.36 18.63 13.59
C VAL A 127 6.15 17.31 14.30
N GLN A 128 5.89 17.37 15.60
CA GLN A 128 5.48 16.20 16.36
C GLN A 128 4.01 15.91 16.06
N ILE A 129 3.74 14.83 15.32
CA ILE A 129 2.37 14.49 14.87
C ILE A 129 1.60 13.66 15.90
N PHE A 130 2.26 13.19 16.97
CA PHE A 130 1.62 12.58 18.13
C PHE A 130 2.13 13.23 19.42
N ASN A 131 1.22 13.76 20.24
CA ASN A 131 1.57 14.60 21.38
C ASN A 131 1.99 13.83 22.66
N GLY A 132 1.91 12.50 22.66
CA GLY A 132 2.27 11.66 23.80
C GLY A 132 1.29 11.66 24.97
N ARG A 133 0.12 12.32 24.83
CA ARG A 133 -0.86 12.46 25.92
C ARG A 133 -2.24 11.92 25.55
N ASP A 134 -2.70 12.23 24.33
CA ASP A 134 -4.00 11.85 23.83
C ASP A 134 -3.97 11.66 22.31
N LEU A 135 -5.12 11.34 21.71
CA LEU A 135 -5.25 11.12 20.27
C LEU A 135 -5.66 12.40 19.52
N ALA A 136 -5.48 13.59 20.08
CA ALA A 136 -5.80 14.83 19.37
C ALA A 136 -4.98 14.95 18.08
N GLY A 137 -5.65 15.31 16.98
CA GLY A 137 -5.05 15.33 15.64
C GLY A 137 -5.09 13.97 14.92
N TRP A 138 -5.73 12.96 15.51
CA TRP A 138 -5.95 11.64 14.94
C TRP A 138 -7.42 11.28 14.90
N LYS A 139 -7.81 10.49 13.91
CA LYS A 139 -9.16 9.96 13.75
C LYS A 139 -9.12 8.52 13.28
N LEU A 140 -10.13 7.76 13.63
CA LEU A 140 -10.27 6.39 13.15
C LEU A 140 -10.68 6.38 11.68
N ARG A 141 -10.20 5.39 10.93
CA ARG A 141 -10.63 5.15 9.54
C ARG A 141 -12.12 4.86 9.46
N ASN A 142 -12.65 4.14 10.45
CA ASN A 142 -14.08 3.96 10.67
C ASN A 142 -14.44 4.44 12.08
N GLU A 143 -15.03 5.64 12.17
CA GLU A 143 -15.41 6.28 13.45
C GLU A 143 -16.42 5.47 14.26
N LYS A 144 -17.16 4.55 13.63
CA LYS A 144 -18.12 3.67 14.32
C LYS A 144 -17.43 2.60 15.19
N ALA A 145 -16.12 2.39 15.04
CA ALA A 145 -15.32 1.42 15.80
C ALA A 145 -14.50 2.10 16.92
N ALA A 146 -15.08 3.07 17.62
CA ALA A 146 -14.43 3.81 18.69
C ALA A 146 -14.01 2.95 19.89
N GLY A 147 -13.04 3.44 20.67
CA GLY A 147 -12.67 2.88 21.98
C GLY A 147 -11.57 1.81 21.96
N CYS A 148 -11.00 1.48 20.80
CA CYS A 148 -9.94 0.47 20.70
C CYS A 148 -8.52 1.01 20.54
N TRP A 149 -8.34 2.34 20.44
CA TRP A 149 -7.05 3.03 20.57
C TRP A 149 -6.99 3.83 21.87
N SER A 150 -5.82 3.86 22.51
CA SER A 150 -5.55 4.57 23.75
C SER A 150 -4.11 5.09 23.80
N VAL A 151 -3.76 5.79 24.89
CA VAL A 151 -2.39 6.19 25.20
C VAL A 151 -1.95 5.48 26.49
N GLU A 152 -0.84 4.76 26.41
CA GLU A 152 -0.19 4.07 27.53
C GLU A 152 1.28 4.49 27.55
N ASP A 153 1.80 4.96 28.70
CA ASP A 153 3.21 5.37 28.86
C ASP A 153 3.72 6.28 27.73
N SER A 154 2.95 7.34 27.44
CA SER A 154 3.21 8.29 26.35
C SER A 154 3.29 7.67 24.95
N SER A 155 2.73 6.49 24.76
CA SER A 155 2.71 5.74 23.51
C SER A 155 1.27 5.49 23.08
N MET A 156 0.95 5.76 21.81
CA MET A 156 -0.31 5.37 21.21
C MET A 156 -0.35 3.85 21.06
N THR A 157 -1.45 3.20 21.42
CA THR A 157 -1.59 1.74 21.35
C THR A 157 -3.01 1.31 21.02
N ASN A 158 -3.16 0.10 20.51
CA ASN A 158 -4.44 -0.49 20.13
C ASN A 158 -4.76 -1.78 20.91
N SER A 159 -6.05 -2.13 20.91
CA SER A 159 -6.46 -3.52 21.10
C SER A 159 -6.23 -4.32 19.81
N LYS A 160 -5.88 -5.60 19.92
CA LYS A 160 -5.78 -6.51 18.76
C LYS A 160 -7.11 -6.50 17.98
N GLY A 161 -7.05 -6.41 16.65
CA GLY A 161 -8.25 -6.42 15.81
C GLY A 161 -9.09 -5.13 15.86
N CYS A 162 -8.44 -3.99 16.09
CA CYS A 162 -9.08 -2.67 16.14
C CYS A 162 -9.42 -2.17 14.70
N VAL A 163 -9.45 -0.87 14.50
CA VAL A 163 -9.54 -0.21 13.20
C VAL A 163 -8.29 0.62 12.98
N ASP A 164 -7.92 0.89 11.74
CA ASP A 164 -6.84 1.84 11.44
C ASP A 164 -7.11 3.23 12.04
N ILE A 165 -6.04 3.91 12.45
CA ILE A 165 -6.07 5.30 12.89
C ILE A 165 -5.20 6.15 11.96
N MET A 166 -5.62 7.38 11.69
CA MET A 166 -4.94 8.26 10.75
C MET A 166 -4.85 9.69 11.26
N THR A 167 -3.78 10.38 10.88
CA THR A 167 -3.66 11.81 11.15
C THR A 167 -4.78 12.58 10.45
N GLU A 168 -5.30 13.63 11.10
CA GLU A 168 -6.20 14.58 10.46
C GLU A 168 -5.45 15.45 9.43
N GLN A 169 -4.20 15.78 9.76
CA GLN A 169 -3.29 16.46 8.84
C GLN A 169 -2.90 15.56 7.67
N LYS A 170 -2.66 16.18 6.52
CA LYS A 170 -2.24 15.51 5.28
C LYS A 170 -0.90 16.07 4.82
N PHE A 171 -0.06 15.20 4.29
CA PHE A 171 1.31 15.49 3.88
C PHE A 171 1.55 14.99 2.47
N MET A 172 2.42 15.69 1.72
CA MET A 172 2.85 15.24 0.40
C MET A 172 4.21 14.51 0.53
N ASP A 173 5.31 15.23 0.29
CA ASP A 173 6.67 14.72 0.49
C ASP A 173 7.11 15.02 1.93
N PHE A 174 7.76 14.05 2.58
CA PHE A 174 8.16 14.20 3.98
C PHE A 174 9.32 13.27 4.39
N LYS A 175 9.92 13.61 5.52
CA LYS A 175 10.64 12.66 6.38
C LYS A 175 9.78 12.31 7.57
N LEU A 176 9.75 11.05 7.97
CA LEU A 176 9.03 10.56 9.14
C LEU A 176 10.00 9.75 10.00
N THR A 177 10.13 10.12 11.27
CA THR A 177 10.81 9.32 12.29
C THR A 177 9.77 8.88 13.30
N LEU A 178 9.84 7.62 13.73
CA LEU A 178 9.00 7.09 14.79
C LEU A 178 9.67 5.91 15.48
N GLU A 179 9.20 5.61 16.68
CA GLU A 179 9.49 4.36 17.37
C GLU A 179 8.21 3.55 17.51
N LEU A 180 8.33 2.23 17.35
CA LEU A 180 7.24 1.30 17.60
C LEU A 180 7.69 0.08 18.39
N LYS A 181 6.76 -0.57 19.08
CA LYS A 181 6.99 -1.82 19.82
C LYS A 181 5.90 -2.81 19.46
N LEU A 182 6.29 -4.01 19.06
CA LEU A 182 5.37 -5.13 18.82
C LEU A 182 5.03 -5.83 20.13
N ALA A 183 3.77 -6.22 20.31
CA ALA A 183 3.36 -7.08 21.41
C ALA A 183 4.00 -8.46 21.33
N LEU A 184 4.33 -9.03 22.48
CA LEU A 184 4.74 -10.43 22.56
C LEU A 184 3.58 -11.32 22.10
N PRO A 185 3.83 -12.51 21.52
CA PRO A 185 2.74 -13.40 21.08
C PRO A 185 1.69 -13.66 22.17
N LYS A 186 2.10 -13.81 23.44
CA LYS A 186 1.19 -13.98 24.59
C LYS A 186 0.24 -12.79 24.82
N GLU A 187 0.67 -11.58 24.46
CA GLU A 187 -0.12 -10.33 24.53
C GLU A 187 -0.97 -10.11 23.27
N ASN A 188 -0.78 -10.97 22.26
CA ASN A 188 -1.42 -10.87 20.95
C ASN A 188 -2.18 -12.17 20.58
N GLY A 189 -2.69 -12.89 21.59
CA GLY A 189 -3.50 -14.10 21.39
C GLY A 189 -2.73 -15.28 20.80
N GLY A 190 -1.46 -15.44 21.18
CA GLY A 190 -0.57 -16.52 20.74
C GLY A 190 0.02 -16.33 19.33
N GLN A 191 -0.17 -15.17 18.70
CA GLN A 191 0.26 -14.91 17.32
C GLN A 191 1.29 -13.78 17.24
N PRO A 192 2.22 -13.81 16.28
CA PRO A 192 3.08 -12.67 15.97
C PRO A 192 2.25 -11.40 15.74
N SER A 193 2.69 -10.26 16.28
CA SER A 193 2.00 -8.99 16.02
C SER A 193 2.28 -8.50 14.60
N ASN A 194 1.27 -7.90 13.98
CA ASN A 194 1.30 -7.37 12.61
C ASN A 194 0.57 -6.02 12.59
N SER A 195 1.11 -5.05 11.88
CA SER A 195 0.57 -3.71 11.68
C SER A 195 1.24 -3.12 10.43
N GLY A 196 1.07 -1.83 10.17
CA GLY A 196 1.61 -1.18 8.99
C GLY A 196 1.60 0.33 9.13
N ILE A 197 2.59 0.99 8.53
CA ILE A 197 2.71 2.45 8.46
C ILE A 197 2.38 2.86 7.02
N TYR A 198 1.18 3.37 6.80
CA TYR A 198 0.70 3.80 5.49
C TYR A 198 1.10 5.25 5.22
N LEU A 199 2.04 5.42 4.29
CA LEU A 199 2.51 6.71 3.80
C LEU A 199 1.44 7.34 2.92
N ARG A 200 0.99 8.54 3.27
CA ARG A 200 -0.17 9.23 2.66
C ARG A 200 -1.46 8.38 2.66
N GLY A 201 -1.56 7.37 3.54
CA GLY A 201 -2.68 6.43 3.58
C GLY A 201 -2.68 5.39 2.45
N ARG A 202 -1.58 5.23 1.71
CA ARG A 202 -1.57 4.49 0.42
C ARG A 202 -0.46 3.48 0.25
N HIS A 203 0.70 3.69 0.87
CA HIS A 203 1.85 2.80 0.74
C HIS A 203 2.26 2.29 2.11
N GLU A 204 2.06 1.00 2.34
CA GLU A 204 2.38 0.35 3.60
C GLU A 204 3.87 0.03 3.69
N VAL A 205 4.55 0.69 4.64
CA VAL A 205 5.81 0.21 5.20
C VAL A 205 5.48 -0.75 6.32
N GLN A 206 5.90 -2.00 6.15
CA GLN A 206 5.38 -3.13 6.91
C GLN A 206 5.91 -3.19 8.36
N VAL A 207 5.05 -3.59 9.29
CA VAL A 207 5.37 -3.79 10.71
C VAL A 207 4.98 -5.19 11.13
N LEU A 208 5.94 -6.12 11.21
CA LEU A 208 5.67 -7.53 11.48
C LEU A 208 6.66 -8.14 12.47
N ASP A 209 6.16 -8.93 13.42
CA ASP A 209 7.00 -9.77 14.29
C ASP A 209 7.60 -10.95 13.50
N ASP A 210 8.75 -10.70 12.87
CA ASP A 210 9.48 -11.65 12.03
C ASP A 210 11.00 -11.69 12.32
N TYR A 211 11.42 -11.23 13.50
CA TYR A 211 12.83 -11.23 13.91
C TYR A 211 13.51 -12.57 13.68
N GLY A 212 14.73 -12.53 13.12
CA GLY A 212 15.54 -13.71 12.84
C GLY A 212 15.12 -14.51 11.58
N LYS A 213 14.10 -14.06 10.85
CA LYS A 213 13.71 -14.65 9.56
C LYS A 213 14.41 -13.97 8.38
N PRO A 214 14.58 -14.65 7.23
CA PRO A 214 15.01 -14.03 5.99
C PRO A 214 14.11 -12.83 5.61
N ALA A 215 14.71 -11.84 4.96
CA ALA A 215 13.96 -10.68 4.47
C ALA A 215 13.10 -11.06 3.27
N GLU A 216 11.79 -10.80 3.37
CA GLU A 216 10.82 -11.04 2.32
C GLU A 216 10.00 -9.78 2.01
N SER A 217 9.20 -9.80 0.94
CA SER A 217 8.37 -8.64 0.54
C SER A 217 7.23 -8.31 1.52
N HIS A 218 7.05 -9.12 2.56
CA HIS A 218 6.08 -8.93 3.65
C HIS A 218 6.74 -8.80 5.02
N SER A 219 8.07 -8.67 5.05
CA SER A 219 8.86 -8.53 6.29
C SER A 219 8.80 -7.13 6.87
N MET A 220 9.18 -6.98 8.14
CA MET A 220 9.38 -5.68 8.78
C MET A 220 10.27 -4.77 7.90
N GLY A 221 9.77 -3.57 7.59
CA GLY A 221 10.47 -2.55 6.81
C GLY A 221 10.39 -2.72 5.29
N SER A 222 9.70 -3.77 4.81
CA SER A 222 9.33 -3.90 3.39
C SER A 222 8.30 -2.86 2.97
N VAL A 223 8.17 -2.65 1.65
CA VAL A 223 6.91 -2.14 1.11
C VAL A 223 6.04 -3.33 0.77
N TYR A 224 4.92 -3.48 1.48
CA TYR A 224 4.15 -4.71 1.53
C TYR A 224 3.79 -5.25 0.12
N GLY A 225 4.32 -6.43 -0.21
CA GLY A 225 4.11 -7.10 -1.49
C GLY A 225 4.86 -6.50 -2.69
N PHE A 226 5.72 -5.50 -2.49
CA PHE A 226 6.43 -4.82 -3.58
C PHE A 226 7.96 -4.83 -3.42
N ILE A 227 8.47 -4.31 -2.31
CA ILE A 227 9.92 -4.08 -2.14
C ILE A 227 10.40 -4.85 -0.91
N THR A 228 11.21 -5.87 -1.17
CA THR A 228 11.92 -6.63 -0.14
C THR A 228 13.05 -5.76 0.45
N PRO A 229 13.17 -5.65 1.78
CA PRO A 229 14.28 -4.96 2.42
C PRO A 229 15.59 -5.73 2.15
N LYS A 230 16.71 -5.02 2.05
CA LYS A 230 18.04 -5.62 1.81
C LYS A 230 18.45 -6.61 2.92
N VAL A 231 17.96 -6.39 4.14
CA VAL A 231 18.21 -7.20 5.32
C VAL A 231 17.03 -7.09 6.27
N ASN A 232 16.74 -8.14 7.02
CA ASN A 232 15.82 -8.05 8.15
C ASN A 232 16.56 -7.40 9.33
N ALA A 233 16.29 -6.12 9.57
CA ALA A 233 16.87 -5.34 10.65
C ALA A 233 15.94 -5.22 11.88
N ALA A 234 14.90 -6.07 11.98
CA ALA A 234 14.02 -6.09 13.15
C ALA A 234 14.79 -6.48 14.41
N LYS A 235 14.26 -6.07 15.56
CA LYS A 235 14.60 -6.61 16.90
C LYS A 235 13.48 -7.55 17.37
N PRO A 236 13.70 -8.39 18.39
CA PRO A 236 12.63 -9.20 18.99
C PRO A 236 11.38 -8.40 19.39
N ALA A 237 10.21 -9.04 19.38
CA ALA A 237 8.99 -8.46 19.95
C ALA A 237 9.20 -8.04 21.42
N GLY A 238 8.52 -6.97 21.84
CA GLY A 238 8.75 -6.31 23.13
C GLY A 238 9.87 -5.26 23.13
N GLU A 239 10.75 -5.24 22.12
CA GLU A 239 11.75 -4.18 21.95
C GLU A 239 11.26 -3.03 21.07
N TRP A 240 11.79 -1.83 21.34
CA TRP A 240 11.53 -0.66 20.51
C TRP A 240 12.33 -0.71 19.20
N GLN A 241 11.59 -0.66 18.09
CA GLN A 241 12.06 -0.50 16.73
C GLN A 241 12.07 0.98 16.38
N LYS A 242 13.12 1.47 15.74
CA LYS A 242 13.19 2.85 15.24
C LYS A 242 13.12 2.87 13.72
N TYR A 243 12.15 3.61 13.18
CA TYR A 243 12.00 3.90 11.76
C TYR A 243 12.44 5.32 11.45
N GLU A 244 13.19 5.47 10.35
CA GLU A 244 13.41 6.75 9.69
C GLU A 244 13.11 6.58 8.20
N ILE A 245 12.07 7.26 7.74
CA ILE A 245 11.50 7.11 6.41
C ILE A 245 11.65 8.44 5.68
N THR A 246 12.19 8.42 4.47
CA THR A 246 12.14 9.57 3.55
C THR A 246 11.30 9.18 2.35
N PHE A 247 10.24 9.96 2.09
CA PHE A 247 9.28 9.68 1.03
C PHE A 247 9.05 10.93 0.17
N ILE A 248 9.46 10.84 -1.10
CA ILE A 248 9.41 11.95 -2.07
C ILE A 248 8.82 11.42 -3.38
N GLY A 249 7.66 11.93 -3.79
CA GLY A 249 6.90 11.36 -4.90
C GLY A 249 6.50 9.91 -4.60
N ARG A 250 7.15 8.95 -5.26
CA ARG A 250 7.09 7.50 -4.95
C ARG A 250 8.44 6.90 -4.53
N GLN A 251 9.49 7.71 -4.42
CA GLN A 251 10.79 7.23 -3.98
C GLN A 251 10.82 7.11 -2.47
N LEU A 252 11.20 5.92 -1.99
CA LEU A 252 11.27 5.57 -0.59
C LEU A 252 12.69 5.21 -0.18
N THR A 253 13.12 5.79 0.94
CA THR A 253 14.23 5.28 1.74
C THR A 253 13.69 4.91 3.12
N VAL A 254 14.04 3.72 3.60
CA VAL A 254 13.72 3.23 4.94
C VAL A 254 15.02 2.87 5.65
N VAL A 255 15.25 3.52 6.80
CA VAL A 255 16.25 3.11 7.78
C VAL A 255 15.51 2.49 8.96
N LEU A 256 15.83 1.24 9.26
CA LEU A 256 15.27 0.49 10.37
C LEU A 256 16.39 0.16 11.35
N ASN A 257 16.25 0.59 12.60
CA ASN A 257 17.23 0.35 13.67
C ASN A 257 18.67 0.74 13.28
N GLY A 258 18.81 1.87 12.58
CA GLY A 258 20.10 2.41 12.12
C GLY A 258 20.64 1.77 10.83
N GLN A 259 19.95 0.80 10.25
CA GLN A 259 20.36 0.14 9.00
C GLN A 259 19.46 0.58 7.83
N THR A 260 20.06 1.01 6.71
CA THR A 260 19.29 1.35 5.50
C THR A 260 18.82 0.07 4.82
N VAL A 261 17.54 -0.28 5.00
CA VAL A 261 16.94 -1.51 4.48
C VAL A 261 16.31 -1.32 3.10
N ILE A 262 15.83 -0.12 2.78
CA ILE A 262 15.41 0.29 1.43
C ILE A 262 16.09 1.61 1.12
N ASP A 263 16.74 1.71 -0.04
CA ASP A 263 17.47 2.92 -0.45
C ASP A 263 16.96 3.43 -1.80
N LYS A 264 16.25 4.56 -1.76
CA LYS A 264 15.78 5.32 -2.93
C LYS A 264 15.06 4.48 -3.98
N GLN A 265 14.28 3.49 -3.55
CA GLN A 265 13.51 2.64 -4.47
C GLN A 265 12.16 3.28 -4.78
N GLU A 266 11.70 3.14 -6.02
CA GLU A 266 10.38 3.60 -6.43
C GLU A 266 9.31 2.57 -6.04
N ILE A 267 8.31 3.00 -5.27
CA ILE A 267 7.14 2.18 -4.99
C ILE A 267 6.28 2.10 -6.27
N PRO A 268 5.91 0.90 -6.75
CA PRO A 268 5.15 0.77 -7.99
C PRO A 268 3.79 1.46 -7.95
N GLY A 269 3.02 1.27 -6.89
CA GLY A 269 1.68 1.85 -6.72
C GLY A 269 1.18 1.72 -5.29
N ILE A 270 -0.12 1.91 -5.09
CA ILE A 270 -0.77 1.71 -3.80
C ILE A 270 -0.64 0.25 -3.32
N THR A 271 -0.52 0.05 -2.01
CA THR A 271 -0.61 -1.27 -1.38
C THR A 271 -2.05 -1.59 -1.00
N GLY A 272 -2.36 -2.86 -0.72
CA GLY A 272 -3.66 -3.23 -0.18
C GLY A 272 -3.96 -2.47 1.11
N GLY A 273 -5.24 -2.16 1.34
CA GLY A 273 -5.66 -1.34 2.47
C GLY A 273 -5.53 0.17 2.24
N ALA A 274 -5.06 0.65 1.08
CA ALA A 274 -5.03 2.07 0.76
C ALA A 274 -6.41 2.75 0.89
N ILE A 275 -6.44 4.02 1.31
CA ILE A 275 -7.68 4.77 1.49
C ILE A 275 -8.29 5.23 0.15
N ASP A 276 -7.45 5.45 -0.86
CA ASP A 276 -7.79 5.84 -2.22
C ASP A 276 -6.56 5.67 -3.14
N SER A 277 -6.71 5.85 -4.46
CA SER A 277 -5.60 5.87 -5.44
C SER A 277 -5.07 7.27 -5.75
N ALA A 278 -5.46 8.32 -5.03
CA ALA A 278 -5.10 9.70 -5.34
C ALA A 278 -3.66 10.05 -4.91
N GLU A 279 -2.67 9.27 -5.35
CA GLU A 279 -1.27 9.36 -4.93
C GLU A 279 -0.63 10.73 -5.23
N GLY A 280 -1.15 11.46 -6.22
CA GLY A 280 -0.73 12.83 -6.56
C GLY A 280 -1.19 13.90 -5.58
N THR A 281 -1.91 13.54 -4.53
CA THR A 281 -2.46 14.48 -3.55
C THR A 281 -1.92 14.20 -2.13
N PRO A 282 -1.85 15.22 -1.25
CA PRO A 282 -1.50 15.02 0.15
C PRO A 282 -2.42 14.00 0.81
N GLY A 283 -1.86 13.16 1.68
CA GLY A 283 -2.60 12.15 2.44
C GLY A 283 -2.10 12.03 3.88
N PRO A 284 -2.85 11.34 4.75
CA PRO A 284 -2.50 11.21 6.16
C PRO A 284 -1.34 10.22 6.38
N ILE A 285 -0.76 10.21 7.57
CA ILE A 285 -0.09 9.00 8.06
C ILE A 285 -1.18 8.12 8.67
N MET A 286 -1.27 6.87 8.23
CA MET A 286 -2.22 5.90 8.77
C MET A 286 -1.47 4.73 9.40
N LEU A 287 -1.91 4.28 10.57
CA LEU A 287 -1.36 3.15 11.30
C LEU A 287 -2.40 2.03 11.31
N GLN A 288 -1.99 0.84 10.86
CA GLN A 288 -2.89 -0.31 10.76
C GLN A 288 -3.22 -0.85 12.15
N GLY A 289 -4.49 -0.83 12.53
CA GLY A 289 -4.93 -1.23 13.87
C GLY A 289 -5.70 -2.56 13.91
N ASP A 290 -6.12 -3.04 12.75
CA ASP A 290 -7.05 -4.17 12.58
C ASP A 290 -6.38 -5.56 12.63
N HIS A 291 -5.07 -5.60 12.83
CA HIS A 291 -4.29 -6.83 12.98
C HIS A 291 -3.84 -7.03 14.44
N GLY A 292 -2.55 -6.88 14.72
CA GLY A 292 -1.92 -7.13 16.01
C GLY A 292 -1.87 -5.92 16.94
N LYS A 293 -1.61 -6.18 18.22
CA LYS A 293 -1.35 -5.14 19.21
C LYS A 293 0.05 -4.53 19.02
N VAL A 294 0.13 -3.20 19.00
CA VAL A 294 1.36 -2.43 18.74
C VAL A 294 1.34 -1.11 19.52
N TRP A 295 2.51 -0.60 19.91
CA TRP A 295 2.67 0.74 20.49
C TRP A 295 3.50 1.62 19.55
N TYR A 296 3.17 2.91 19.46
CA TYR A 296 3.88 3.92 18.70
C TYR A 296 4.20 5.15 19.56
N LYS A 297 5.41 5.70 19.44
CA LYS A 297 5.79 6.96 20.09
C LYS A 297 6.82 7.72 19.25
N ASN A 298 7.11 8.96 19.66
CA ASN A 298 8.11 9.80 19.01
C ASN A 298 7.87 10.00 17.50
N LEU A 299 6.59 10.09 17.08
CA LEU A 299 6.23 10.35 15.69
C LEU A 299 6.52 11.82 15.35
N VAL A 300 7.59 12.05 14.60
CA VAL A 300 8.03 13.37 14.14
C VAL A 300 8.10 13.37 12.61
N LEU A 301 7.39 14.31 11.99
CA LEU A 301 7.32 14.46 10.55
C LEU A 301 7.93 15.80 10.13
N THR A 302 8.85 15.80 9.17
CA THR A 302 9.39 17.01 8.53
C THR A 302 8.87 17.10 7.10
N PRO A 303 7.89 17.97 6.81
CA PRO A 303 7.29 18.06 5.47
C PRO A 303 8.24 18.79 4.50
N ALA A 304 8.07 18.57 3.21
CA ALA A 304 8.61 19.44 2.16
C ALA A 304 7.99 20.85 2.22
N LYS A 305 8.76 21.87 1.81
CA LYS A 305 8.29 23.24 1.56
C LYS A 305 8.00 23.47 0.08
#